data_AF-A0A9D1IL30-F1
#
_entry.id   AF-A0A9D1IL30-F1
#
_cell.length_a   1.000
_cell.length_b   1.000
_cell.length_c   1.000
_cell.angle_alpha   90.00
_cell.angle_beta   90.00
_cell.angle_gamma   90.00
#
_symmetry.space_group_name_H-M   'P 1'
#
loop_
_entity.id
_entity.type
_entity.pdbx_description
1 polymer ?
#
loop_
_entity_poly.entity_id
_entity_poly.type
_entity_poly.pdbx_seq_one_letter_code
_entity_poly.pdbx_strand_id
1 'polypeptide(L)'
;FGGAYWLWMLILFSFIIQAVAYKYRSKEGNIYGTKTYDVLLCINGFAGPLLLGVAVGTMFFGAEFTVEKANLLNPQSSAISQWSSTHGLEAILSLKNLSLGITVLMLARVLASLYFINNINDEAFCKAQRKELLFNSLLFVPFFLLFVYLLLTANGVSTTGDRMVWVKYKYFHNLISTWWIPAFFLIGTVLVLLGIGKTILSDRFNKGIWISGIGTICVVLSLFWMAGFNDTAYYPSLLDVESSLSIRNSSSSEFTLTAMSIVSLLIPFVLAYIIYAWRALDRVKITAEEIENTAKEDKY
;
A
#
# COMPACT_ATOMS: atom_id res chain seq x y z
N PHE A 1 -10.12 -12.72 -0.12
CA PHE A 1 -8.89 -13.45 -0.52
C PHE A 1 -9.15 -14.55 -1.54
N GLY A 2 -10.19 -15.38 -1.42
CA GLY A 2 -10.43 -16.54 -2.30
C GLY A 2 -10.77 -16.25 -3.77
N GLY A 3 -10.42 -15.06 -4.27
CA GLY A 3 -10.94 -14.53 -5.51
C GLY A 3 -9.88 -14.16 -6.54
N ALA A 4 -9.10 -13.13 -6.24
CA ALA A 4 -7.88 -12.82 -6.96
C ALA A 4 -6.75 -13.77 -6.53
N TYR A 5 -6.97 -15.08 -6.64
CA TYR A 5 -6.10 -16.12 -6.10
C TYR A 5 -4.65 -15.93 -6.54
N TRP A 6 -4.42 -15.77 -7.85
CA TRP A 6 -3.05 -15.64 -8.38
C TRP A 6 -2.36 -14.36 -7.92
N LEU A 7 -3.09 -13.23 -7.87
CA LEU A 7 -2.56 -11.98 -7.35
C LEU A 7 -2.10 -12.15 -5.89
N TRP A 8 -2.92 -12.75 -5.04
CA TRP A 8 -2.58 -12.99 -3.64
C TRP A 8 -1.45 -14.01 -3.47
N MET A 9 -1.41 -15.05 -4.30
CA MET A 9 -0.31 -16.02 -4.31
C MET A 9 1.01 -15.36 -4.70
N LEU A 10 1.02 -14.47 -5.69
CA LEU A 10 2.23 -13.72 -6.07
C LEU A 10 2.70 -12.79 -4.95
N ILE A 11 1.78 -12.10 -4.25
CA ILE A 11 2.11 -11.28 -3.07
C ILE A 11 2.72 -12.16 -1.96
N LEU A 12 2.10 -13.30 -1.68
CA LEU A 12 2.58 -14.25 -0.66
C LEU A 12 3.99 -14.76 -1.01
N PHE A 13 4.20 -15.25 -2.22
CA PHE A 13 5.50 -15.72 -2.66
C PHE A 13 6.56 -14.63 -2.62
N SER A 14 6.20 -13.39 -3.02
CA SER A 14 7.10 -12.25 -2.91
C SER A 14 7.60 -12.04 -1.47
N PHE A 15 6.72 -12.12 -0.47
CA PHE A 15 7.11 -11.98 0.94
C PHE A 15 7.85 -13.19 1.50
N ILE A 16 7.55 -14.41 1.05
CA ILE A 16 8.32 -15.61 1.42
C ILE A 16 9.76 -15.47 0.91
N ILE A 17 9.92 -15.06 -0.35
CA ILE A 17 11.23 -14.84 -0.96
C ILE A 17 12.03 -13.80 -0.17
N GLN A 18 11.38 -12.71 0.25
CA GLN A 18 12.00 -11.69 1.10
C GLN A 18 12.54 -12.27 2.41
N ALA A 19 11.71 -13.01 3.15
CA ALA A 19 12.08 -13.57 4.45
C ALA A 19 13.23 -14.58 4.32
N VAL A 20 13.18 -15.43 3.29
CA VAL A 20 14.26 -16.39 2.97
C VAL A 20 15.54 -15.66 2.60
N ALA A 21 15.45 -14.66 1.72
CA ALA A 21 16.63 -13.93 1.25
C ALA A 21 17.34 -13.20 2.39
N TYR A 22 16.62 -12.52 3.29
CA TYR A 22 17.25 -11.91 4.47
C TYR A 22 17.94 -12.95 5.36
N LYS A 23 17.28 -14.08 5.66
CA LYS A 23 17.80 -15.08 6.59
C LYS A 23 19.02 -15.86 6.08
N TYR A 24 19.10 -16.12 4.78
CA TYR A 24 20.14 -16.98 4.22
C TYR A 24 21.25 -16.23 3.48
N ARG A 25 21.10 -14.91 3.27
CA ARG A 25 22.11 -14.09 2.60
C ARG A 25 23.44 -14.07 3.33
N SER A 26 23.44 -13.85 4.64
CA SER A 26 24.64 -13.67 5.46
C SER A 26 25.09 -14.94 6.18
N LYS A 27 24.35 -16.05 6.04
CA LYS A 27 24.66 -17.30 6.73
C LYS A 27 25.92 -17.98 6.21
N GLU A 28 26.67 -18.56 7.14
CA GLU A 28 27.76 -19.48 6.83
C GLU A 28 27.23 -20.71 6.09
N GLY A 29 27.93 -21.13 5.03
CA GLY A 29 27.46 -22.22 4.16
C GLY A 29 26.42 -21.80 3.11
N ASN A 30 26.32 -20.52 2.76
CA ASN A 30 25.48 -20.04 1.66
C ASN A 30 25.79 -20.77 0.34
N ILE A 31 24.85 -21.62 -0.10
CA ILE A 31 24.96 -22.49 -1.28
C ILE A 31 24.83 -21.70 -2.60
N TYR A 32 23.98 -20.67 -2.63
CA TYR A 32 23.59 -19.96 -3.87
C TYR A 32 24.36 -18.65 -4.10
N GLY A 33 25.17 -18.22 -3.12
CA GLY A 33 25.92 -16.96 -3.14
C GLY A 33 25.07 -15.74 -2.78
N THR A 34 25.74 -14.67 -2.34
CA THR A 34 25.10 -13.42 -1.90
C THR A 34 24.34 -12.72 -3.03
N LYS A 35 24.89 -12.73 -4.25
CA LYS A 35 24.27 -12.12 -5.44
C LYS A 35 22.88 -12.67 -5.73
N THR A 36 22.66 -13.97 -5.55
CA THR A 36 21.35 -14.59 -5.79
C THR A 36 20.31 -14.03 -4.83
N TYR A 37 20.64 -13.91 -3.54
CA TYR A 37 19.75 -13.32 -2.55
C TYR A 37 19.54 -11.82 -2.75
N ASP A 38 20.55 -11.08 -3.22
CA ASP A 38 20.40 -9.67 -3.59
C ASP A 38 19.40 -9.50 -4.75
N VAL A 39 19.44 -10.38 -5.75
CA VAL A 39 18.46 -10.40 -6.85
C VAL A 39 17.05 -10.73 -6.33
N LEU A 40 16.93 -11.69 -5.41
CA LEU A 40 15.64 -12.03 -4.79
C LEU A 40 15.04 -10.86 -3.99
N LEU A 41 15.87 -10.15 -3.22
CA LEU A 41 15.45 -8.93 -2.50
C LEU A 41 15.06 -7.82 -3.47
N CYS A 42 15.77 -7.68 -4.59
CA CYS A 42 15.43 -6.73 -5.65
C CYS A 42 14.05 -7.06 -6.25
N ILE A 43 13.80 -8.33 -6.61
CA ILE A 43 12.50 -8.78 -7.15
C ILE A 43 11.38 -8.46 -6.15
N ASN A 44 11.55 -8.79 -4.87
CA ASN A 44 10.56 -8.47 -3.85
C ASN A 44 10.33 -6.96 -3.70
N GLY A 45 11.41 -6.16 -3.70
CA GLY A 45 11.34 -4.70 -3.57
C GLY A 45 10.52 -4.04 -4.69
N PHE A 46 10.49 -4.62 -5.88
CA PHE A 46 9.61 -4.20 -6.97
C PHE A 46 8.21 -4.83 -6.87
N ALA A 47 8.14 -6.16 -6.75
CA ALA A 47 6.89 -6.90 -6.84
C ALA A 47 5.95 -6.63 -5.66
N GLY A 48 6.46 -6.55 -4.43
CA GLY A 48 5.66 -6.35 -3.23
C GLY A 48 4.81 -5.07 -3.27
N PRO A 49 5.45 -3.88 -3.33
CA PRO A 49 4.73 -2.61 -3.41
C PRO A 49 3.81 -2.49 -4.64
N LEU A 50 4.28 -2.96 -5.81
CA LEU A 50 3.52 -2.91 -7.06
C LEU A 50 2.24 -3.75 -6.98
N LEU A 51 2.34 -5.02 -6.57
CA LEU A 51 1.21 -5.94 -6.49
C LEU A 51 0.24 -5.54 -5.37
N LEU A 52 0.74 -5.04 -4.24
CA LEU A 52 -0.12 -4.48 -3.20
C LEU A 52 -0.90 -3.26 -3.68
N GLY A 53 -0.25 -2.34 -4.41
CA GLY A 53 -0.96 -1.19 -4.98
C GLY A 53 -2.00 -1.61 -6.03
N VAL A 54 -1.72 -2.64 -6.84
CA VAL A 54 -2.71 -3.25 -7.74
C VAL A 54 -3.90 -3.84 -6.97
N ALA A 55 -3.63 -4.58 -5.90
CA ALA A 55 -4.67 -5.19 -5.06
C ALA A 55 -5.54 -4.14 -4.34
N VAL A 56 -4.97 -3.01 -3.92
CA VAL A 56 -5.73 -1.88 -3.39
C VAL A 56 -6.49 -1.17 -4.52
N GLY A 57 -5.94 -1.14 -5.74
CA GLY A 57 -6.57 -0.56 -6.92
C GLY A 57 -7.92 -1.20 -7.26
N THR A 58 -8.04 -2.52 -7.09
CA THR A 58 -9.31 -3.24 -7.31
C THR A 58 -10.42 -2.83 -6.35
N MET A 59 -10.10 -2.23 -5.19
CA MET A 59 -11.11 -1.65 -4.29
C MET A 59 -11.82 -0.44 -4.92
N PHE A 60 -11.15 0.28 -5.82
CA PHE A 60 -11.70 1.45 -6.50
C PHE A 60 -12.25 1.12 -7.88
N PHE A 61 -11.51 0.34 -8.67
CA PHE A 61 -11.86 0.06 -10.06
C PHE A 61 -12.62 -1.25 -10.25
N GLY A 62 -12.78 -2.03 -9.19
CA GLY A 62 -13.49 -3.28 -9.16
C GLY A 62 -12.68 -4.48 -9.60
N ALA A 63 -13.33 -5.63 -9.53
CA ALA A 63 -12.80 -6.91 -9.99
C ALA A 63 -13.91 -7.81 -10.56
N GLU A 64 -13.53 -8.82 -11.34
CA GLU A 64 -14.45 -9.73 -12.02
C GLU A 64 -14.85 -10.91 -11.11
N PHE A 65 -15.85 -10.68 -10.24
CA PHE A 65 -16.33 -11.71 -9.32
C PHE A 65 -17.84 -11.70 -9.14
N THR A 66 -18.42 -12.83 -8.76
CA THR A 66 -19.83 -12.95 -8.36
C THR A 66 -19.91 -13.55 -6.96
N VAL A 67 -20.97 -13.22 -6.23
CA VAL A 67 -21.21 -13.71 -4.86
C VAL A 67 -22.40 -14.66 -4.88
N GLU A 68 -22.13 -15.94 -4.65
CA GLU A 68 -23.13 -16.99 -4.62
C GLU A 68 -23.15 -17.65 -3.24
N LYS A 69 -24.00 -17.13 -2.35
CA LYS A 69 -24.13 -17.64 -0.96
C LYS A 69 -24.59 -19.10 -0.89
N ALA A 70 -25.27 -19.59 -1.93
CA ALA A 70 -25.70 -20.98 -2.05
C ALA A 70 -24.52 -21.97 -2.14
N ASN A 71 -23.33 -21.53 -2.55
CA ASN A 71 -22.14 -22.39 -2.63
C ASN A 71 -21.64 -22.87 -1.26
N LEU A 72 -22.06 -22.25 -0.15
CA LEU A 72 -21.77 -22.77 1.20
C LEU A 72 -22.33 -24.18 1.43
N LEU A 73 -23.37 -24.55 0.69
CA LEU A 73 -24.02 -25.87 0.77
C LEU A 73 -23.51 -26.83 -0.30
N ASN A 74 -22.62 -26.39 -1.19
CA ASN A 74 -22.11 -27.22 -2.27
C ASN A 74 -20.86 -28.00 -1.81
N PRO A 75 -20.90 -29.36 -1.82
CA PRO A 75 -19.76 -30.19 -1.40
C PRO A 75 -18.51 -30.06 -2.29
N GLN A 76 -18.67 -29.55 -3.52
CA GLN A 76 -17.59 -29.45 -4.51
C GLN A 76 -16.88 -28.09 -4.48
N SER A 77 -17.55 -27.02 -4.04
CA SER A 77 -16.97 -25.68 -3.92
C SER A 77 -17.66 -24.89 -2.80
N SER A 78 -17.03 -24.80 -1.64
CA SER A 78 -17.54 -24.08 -0.47
C SER A 78 -17.23 -22.56 -0.49
N ALA A 79 -16.62 -22.05 -1.57
CA ALA A 79 -16.26 -20.65 -1.69
C ALA A 79 -17.48 -19.79 -2.06
N ILE A 80 -17.77 -18.77 -1.24
CA ILE A 80 -18.89 -17.83 -1.42
C ILE A 80 -18.73 -16.97 -2.68
N SER A 81 -17.50 -16.70 -3.11
CA SER A 81 -17.20 -15.88 -4.28
C SER A 81 -16.65 -16.71 -5.44
N GLN A 82 -17.24 -16.58 -6.62
CA GLN A 82 -16.70 -17.12 -7.87
C GLN A 82 -16.05 -16.01 -8.68
N TRP A 83 -14.97 -16.32 -9.38
CA TRP A 83 -14.18 -15.35 -10.15
C TRP A 83 -14.07 -15.81 -11.59
N SER A 84 -13.80 -14.86 -12.49
CA SER A 84 -13.57 -15.19 -13.90
C SER A 84 -12.38 -16.14 -14.08
N SER A 85 -12.28 -16.73 -15.27
CA SER A 85 -11.30 -17.80 -15.58
C SER A 85 -9.83 -17.41 -15.36
N THR A 86 -9.53 -16.11 -15.26
CA THR A 86 -8.19 -15.57 -15.01
C THR A 86 -7.85 -15.42 -13.53
N HIS A 87 -8.81 -15.61 -12.62
CA HIS A 87 -8.62 -15.64 -11.16
C HIS A 87 -7.75 -14.50 -10.58
N GLY A 88 -7.94 -13.27 -11.07
CA GLY A 88 -7.26 -12.07 -10.57
C GLY A 88 -6.04 -11.61 -11.35
N LEU A 89 -5.61 -12.34 -12.40
CA LEU A 89 -4.51 -11.89 -13.27
C LEU A 89 -4.91 -10.67 -14.11
N GLU A 90 -6.18 -10.55 -14.46
CA GLU A 90 -6.76 -9.39 -15.15
C GLU A 90 -6.56 -8.09 -14.37
N ALA A 91 -6.55 -8.17 -13.04
CA ALA A 91 -6.33 -7.01 -12.19
C ALA A 91 -4.92 -6.43 -12.36
N ILE A 92 -3.91 -7.26 -12.62
CA ILE A 92 -2.51 -6.85 -12.83
C ILE A 92 -2.36 -6.12 -14.18
N LEU A 93 -3.09 -6.56 -15.19
CA LEU A 93 -3.03 -5.99 -16.55
C LEU A 93 -3.92 -4.74 -16.71
N SER A 94 -4.82 -4.49 -15.76
CA SER A 94 -5.66 -3.29 -15.76
C SER A 94 -4.81 -2.03 -15.55
N LEU A 95 -4.80 -1.14 -16.55
CA LEU A 95 -4.09 0.13 -16.51
C LEU A 95 -4.45 0.97 -15.29
N LYS A 96 -5.72 0.92 -14.87
CA LYS A 96 -6.20 1.68 -13.70
C LYS A 96 -5.57 1.17 -12.41
N ASN A 97 -5.56 -0.15 -12.20
CA ASN A 97 -4.96 -0.76 -11.01
C ASN A 97 -3.43 -0.61 -11.03
N LEU A 98 -2.80 -0.77 -12.20
CA LEU A 98 -1.37 -0.63 -12.36
C LEU A 98 -0.90 0.80 -12.07
N SER A 99 -1.71 1.82 -12.40
CA SER A 99 -1.39 3.21 -12.07
C SER A 99 -1.18 3.41 -10.55
N LEU A 100 -2.02 2.79 -9.72
CA LEU A 100 -1.85 2.81 -8.27
C LEU A 100 -0.65 1.96 -7.83
N GLY A 101 -0.47 0.78 -8.43
CA GLY A 101 0.71 -0.06 -8.20
C GLY A 101 2.04 0.68 -8.39
N ILE A 102 2.20 1.35 -9.52
CA ILE A 102 3.39 2.14 -9.84
C ILE A 102 3.52 3.32 -8.87
N THR A 103 2.41 3.99 -8.56
CA THR A 103 2.39 5.09 -7.58
C THR A 103 2.91 4.64 -6.21
N VAL A 104 2.42 3.50 -5.69
CA VAL A 104 2.83 2.93 -4.40
C VAL A 104 4.30 2.51 -4.42
N LEU A 105 4.75 1.88 -5.50
CA LEU A 105 6.16 1.52 -5.68
C LEU A 105 7.08 2.74 -5.65
N MET A 106 6.76 3.79 -6.41
CA MET A 106 7.57 5.00 -6.45
C MET A 106 7.50 5.78 -5.14
N LEU A 107 6.34 5.83 -4.49
CA LEU A 107 6.19 6.43 -3.18
C LEU A 107 7.03 5.72 -2.11
N ALA A 108 7.06 4.37 -2.13
CA ALA A 108 7.90 3.59 -1.24
C ALA A 108 9.39 3.91 -1.43
N ARG A 109 9.84 4.05 -2.68
CA ARG A 109 11.23 4.45 -2.99
C ARG A 109 11.53 5.89 -2.56
N VAL A 110 10.60 6.81 -2.77
CA VAL A 110 10.71 8.21 -2.31
C VAL A 110 10.86 8.27 -0.78
N LEU A 111 9.98 7.59 -0.05
CA LEU A 111 10.03 7.53 1.41
C LEU A 111 11.32 6.85 1.90
N ALA A 112 11.78 5.79 1.23
CA ALA A 112 13.04 5.14 1.54
C ALA A 112 14.24 6.10 1.37
N SER A 113 14.33 6.84 0.25
CA SER A 113 15.39 7.83 0.05
C SER A 113 15.33 8.96 1.09
N LEU A 114 14.14 9.43 1.46
CA LEU A 114 13.99 10.43 2.53
C LEU A 114 14.42 9.90 3.90
N TYR A 115 14.10 8.64 4.20
CA TYR A 115 14.54 7.97 5.43
C TYR A 115 16.06 7.82 5.46
N PHE A 116 16.66 7.36 4.36
CA PHE A 116 18.11 7.22 4.23
C PHE A 116 18.85 8.54 4.42
N ILE A 117 18.37 9.64 3.83
CA ILE A 117 18.96 10.98 4.01
C ILE A 117 18.86 11.46 5.49
N ASN A 118 17.83 11.04 6.22
CA ASN A 118 17.66 11.41 7.61
C ASN A 118 18.59 10.60 8.55
N ASN A 119 18.68 9.29 8.33
CA ASN A 119 19.24 8.33 9.30
C ASN A 119 20.69 7.90 9.02
N ILE A 120 21.19 8.00 7.78
CA ILE A 120 22.55 7.59 7.42
C ILE A 120 23.48 8.81 7.41
N ASN A 121 24.64 8.67 8.05
CA ASN A 121 25.62 9.76 8.18
C ASN A 121 26.80 9.60 7.20
N ASP A 122 26.53 9.69 5.90
CA ASP A 122 27.52 9.68 4.83
C ASP A 122 27.13 10.70 3.74
N GLU A 123 28.00 11.68 3.48
CA GLU A 123 27.75 12.74 2.51
C GLU A 123 27.67 12.24 1.06
N ALA A 124 28.51 11.27 0.68
CA ALA A 124 28.54 10.75 -0.68
C ALA A 124 27.26 9.96 -0.96
N PHE A 125 26.86 9.12 0.00
CA PHE A 125 25.61 8.37 -0.06
C PHE A 125 24.38 9.29 -0.07
N CYS A 126 24.35 10.32 0.79
CA CYS A 126 23.24 11.29 0.81
C CYS A 126 23.11 12.03 -0.53
N LYS A 127 24.22 12.41 -1.18
CA LYS A 127 24.20 13.04 -2.51
C LYS A 127 23.64 12.09 -3.58
N ALA A 128 23.99 10.80 -3.53
CA ALA A 128 23.42 9.79 -4.42
C ALA A 128 21.90 9.61 -4.18
N GLN A 129 21.48 9.54 -2.91
CA GLN A 129 20.07 9.41 -2.55
C GLN A 129 19.24 10.63 -2.94
N ARG A 130 19.79 11.85 -2.93
CA ARG A 130 19.09 13.05 -3.44
C ARG A 130 18.83 12.97 -4.95
N LYS A 131 19.76 12.39 -5.72
CA LYS A 131 19.55 12.14 -7.17
C LYS A 131 18.48 11.08 -7.42
N GLU A 132 18.54 9.97 -6.68
CA GLU A 132 17.51 8.93 -6.72
C GLU A 132 16.14 9.48 -6.31
N LEU A 133 16.09 10.30 -5.26
CA LEU A 133 14.87 10.98 -4.82
C LEU A 133 14.26 11.81 -5.95
N LEU A 134 15.07 12.58 -6.68
CA LEU A 134 14.61 13.38 -7.82
C LEU A 134 14.06 12.50 -8.94
N PHE A 135 14.77 11.45 -9.34
CA PHE A 135 14.32 10.53 -10.38
C PHE A 135 13.01 9.82 -9.99
N ASN A 136 12.94 9.27 -8.78
CA ASN A 136 11.74 8.59 -8.28
C ASN A 136 10.57 9.57 -8.10
N SER A 137 10.82 10.81 -7.69
CA SER A 137 9.77 11.84 -7.57
C SER A 137 9.23 12.27 -8.94
N LEU A 138 10.10 12.38 -9.95
CA LEU A 138 9.72 12.71 -11.32
C LEU A 138 8.82 11.63 -11.94
N LEU A 139 8.99 10.36 -11.52
CA LEU A 139 8.09 9.27 -11.92
C LEU A 139 6.85 9.20 -11.02
N PHE A 140 6.99 9.41 -9.71
CA PHE A 140 5.89 9.36 -8.74
C PHE A 140 4.79 10.38 -9.07
N VAL A 141 5.13 11.65 -9.30
CA VAL A 141 4.12 12.71 -9.43
C VAL A 141 3.20 12.50 -10.64
N PRO A 142 3.68 12.22 -11.87
CA PRO A 142 2.79 11.95 -13.00
C PRO A 142 1.90 10.72 -12.80
N PHE A 143 2.43 9.63 -12.24
CA PHE A 143 1.64 8.43 -11.98
C PHE A 143 0.60 8.65 -10.87
N PHE A 144 0.95 9.41 -9.82
CA PHE A 144 0.00 9.82 -8.79
C PHE A 144 -1.12 10.67 -9.37
N LEU A 145 -0.78 11.69 -10.19
CA LEU A 145 -1.78 12.54 -10.84
C LEU A 145 -2.65 11.75 -11.82
N LEU A 146 -2.07 10.82 -12.57
CA LEU A 146 -2.80 9.90 -13.44
C LEU A 146 -3.78 9.05 -12.64
N PHE A 147 -3.33 8.44 -11.54
CA PHE A 147 -4.20 7.65 -10.66
C PHE A 147 -5.34 8.51 -10.09
N VAL A 148 -5.05 9.71 -9.59
CA VAL A 148 -6.06 10.63 -9.04
C VAL A 148 -7.06 11.02 -10.13
N TYR A 149 -6.60 11.33 -11.34
CA TYR A 149 -7.48 11.61 -12.47
C TYR A 149 -8.39 10.42 -12.80
N LEU A 150 -7.83 9.21 -12.90
CA LEU A 150 -8.59 7.98 -13.16
C LEU A 150 -9.58 7.68 -12.04
N LEU A 151 -9.21 7.92 -10.78
CA LEU A 151 -10.08 7.72 -9.63
C LEU A 151 -11.26 8.69 -9.64
N LEU A 152 -11.00 9.98 -9.82
CA LEU A 152 -12.06 11.01 -9.79
C LEU A 152 -13.00 10.88 -10.99
N THR A 153 -12.52 10.40 -12.14
CA THR A 153 -13.33 10.16 -13.34
C THR A 153 -13.99 8.79 -13.37
N ALA A 154 -13.66 7.89 -12.45
CA ALA A 154 -14.23 6.54 -12.43
C ALA A 154 -15.69 6.54 -12.01
N ASN A 155 -16.42 5.58 -12.59
CA ASN A 155 -17.71 5.17 -12.08
C ASN A 155 -17.48 4.31 -10.83
N GLY A 156 -18.33 4.45 -9.83
CA GLY A 156 -18.33 3.61 -8.63
C GLY A 156 -19.73 3.07 -8.37
N VAL A 157 -19.83 2.04 -7.54
CA VAL A 157 -21.12 1.44 -7.18
C VAL A 157 -21.62 2.06 -5.87
N SER A 158 -22.89 2.48 -5.88
CA SER A 158 -23.58 3.03 -4.72
C SER A 158 -24.74 2.13 -4.31
N THR A 159 -24.90 1.94 -3.01
CA THR A 159 -26.03 1.23 -2.40
C THR A 159 -27.19 2.20 -2.23
N THR A 160 -28.27 2.02 -3.00
CA THR A 160 -29.49 2.83 -2.87
C THR A 160 -30.62 1.93 -2.42
N GLY A 161 -30.92 1.93 -1.12
CA GLY A 161 -31.82 0.94 -0.51
C GLY A 161 -31.21 -0.46 -0.59
N ASP A 162 -31.96 -1.40 -1.18
CA ASP A 162 -31.55 -2.82 -1.32
C ASP A 162 -30.84 -3.13 -2.65
N ARG A 163 -30.59 -2.12 -3.51
CA ARG A 163 -29.98 -2.32 -4.83
C ARG A 163 -28.65 -1.61 -4.98
N MET A 164 -27.76 -2.22 -5.76
CA MET A 164 -26.46 -1.68 -6.12
C MET A 164 -26.51 -1.09 -7.53
N VAL A 165 -26.16 0.21 -7.67
CA VAL A 165 -26.22 0.91 -8.97
C VAL A 165 -24.92 1.63 -9.26
N TRP A 166 -24.50 1.60 -10.52
CA TRP A 166 -23.36 2.38 -11.00
C TRP A 166 -23.67 3.88 -11.05
N VAL A 167 -22.83 4.66 -10.41
CA VAL A 167 -22.90 6.12 -10.36
C VAL A 167 -21.64 6.69 -11.01
N LYS A 168 -21.82 7.61 -11.95
CA LYS A 168 -20.72 8.32 -12.60
C LYS A 168 -20.02 9.24 -11.61
N TYR A 169 -18.70 9.37 -11.70
CA TYR A 169 -17.89 10.26 -10.84
C TYR A 169 -18.10 10.04 -9.33
N LYS A 170 -18.40 8.80 -8.92
CA LYS A 170 -18.76 8.50 -7.52
C LYS A 170 -17.70 8.94 -6.53
N TYR A 171 -16.43 8.66 -6.82
CA TYR A 171 -15.32 9.04 -5.93
C TYR A 171 -15.10 10.55 -5.87
N PHE A 172 -15.34 11.28 -6.96
CA PHE A 172 -15.34 12.73 -6.95
C PHE A 172 -16.48 13.29 -6.09
N HIS A 173 -17.70 12.74 -6.23
CA HIS A 173 -18.82 13.09 -5.36
C HIS A 173 -18.51 12.82 -3.89
N ASN A 174 -17.85 11.70 -3.59
CA ASN A 174 -17.40 11.39 -2.23
C ASN A 174 -16.35 12.39 -1.73
N LEU A 175 -15.40 12.79 -2.57
CA LEU A 175 -14.39 13.79 -2.23
C LEU A 175 -15.02 15.14 -1.85
N ILE A 176 -16.07 15.59 -2.54
CA ILE A 176 -16.69 16.91 -2.27
C ILE A 176 -17.83 16.86 -1.25
N SER A 177 -18.34 15.67 -0.94
CA SER A 177 -19.50 15.50 -0.04
C SER A 177 -19.27 16.01 1.38
N THR A 178 -18.04 15.94 1.86
CA THR A 178 -17.65 16.27 3.23
C THR A 178 -16.41 17.15 3.18
N TRP A 179 -16.25 18.07 4.14
CA TRP A 179 -15.18 19.06 4.10
C TRP A 179 -13.81 18.50 4.50
N TRP A 180 -13.77 17.43 5.31
CA TRP A 180 -12.51 16.87 5.83
C TRP A 180 -11.78 15.98 4.83
N ILE A 181 -12.47 15.18 4.01
CA ILE A 181 -11.83 14.32 2.99
C ILE A 181 -10.97 15.15 2.01
N PRO A 182 -11.48 16.22 1.37
CA PRO A 182 -10.68 17.02 0.45
C PRO A 182 -9.61 17.83 1.18
N ALA A 183 -9.87 18.29 2.41
CA ALA A 183 -8.86 18.95 3.23
C ALA A 183 -7.68 18.02 3.53
N PHE A 184 -7.92 16.79 4.00
CA PHE A 184 -6.88 15.80 4.27
C PHE A 184 -6.14 15.37 3.01
N PHE A 185 -6.86 15.18 1.91
CA PHE A 185 -6.25 14.84 0.62
C PHE A 185 -5.31 15.96 0.14
N LEU A 186 -5.75 17.22 0.19
CA LEU A 186 -4.96 18.37 -0.27
C LEU A 186 -3.80 18.67 0.67
N ILE A 187 -4.02 18.72 1.98
CA ILE A 187 -2.96 18.91 2.98
C ILE A 187 -1.94 17.78 2.85
N GLY A 188 -2.40 16.53 2.75
CA GLY A 188 -1.53 15.38 2.58
C GLY A 188 -0.66 15.48 1.33
N THR A 189 -1.26 15.80 0.19
CA THR A 189 -0.56 15.97 -1.09
C THR A 189 0.48 17.08 -1.01
N VAL A 190 0.11 18.23 -0.44
CA VAL A 190 1.03 19.37 -0.25
C VAL A 190 2.18 18.99 0.68
N LEU A 191 1.92 18.30 1.78
CA LEU A 191 2.98 17.85 2.70
C LEU A 191 3.95 16.87 2.02
N VAL A 192 3.46 15.92 1.22
CA VAL A 192 4.32 15.01 0.44
C VAL A 192 5.23 15.80 -0.48
N LEU A 193 4.67 16.71 -1.29
CA LEU A 193 5.43 17.52 -2.24
C LEU A 193 6.39 18.49 -1.55
N LEU A 194 6.00 19.08 -0.42
CA LEU A 194 6.85 19.96 0.37
C LEU A 194 8.03 19.20 0.99
N GLY A 195 7.80 18.00 1.52
CA GLY A 195 8.87 17.18 2.09
C GLY A 195 9.88 16.73 1.02
N ILE A 196 9.40 16.35 -0.16
CA ILE A 196 10.24 16.04 -1.32
C ILE A 196 11.00 17.29 -1.79
N GLY A 197 10.27 18.38 -2.09
CA GLY A 197 10.82 19.61 -2.65
C GLY A 197 11.84 20.28 -1.74
N LYS A 198 11.56 20.40 -0.43
CA LYS A 198 12.52 20.94 0.54
C LYS A 198 13.79 20.11 0.65
N THR A 199 13.66 18.78 0.53
CA THR A 199 14.81 17.89 0.55
C THR A 199 15.62 18.02 -0.75
N ILE A 200 14.98 18.17 -1.91
CA ILE A 200 15.73 18.36 -3.17
C ILE A 200 16.42 19.73 -3.22
N LEU A 201 15.77 20.79 -2.75
CA LEU A 201 16.26 22.18 -2.86
C LEU A 201 17.29 22.56 -1.79
N SER A 202 17.32 21.87 -0.65
CA SER A 202 18.21 22.21 0.47
C SER A 202 19.06 21.02 0.87
N ASP A 203 20.37 21.13 0.65
CA ASP A 203 21.35 20.13 1.05
C ASP A 203 21.46 19.97 2.57
N ARG A 204 21.06 21.00 3.33
CA ARG A 204 21.06 20.97 4.80
C ARG A 204 19.79 20.36 5.38
N PHE A 205 18.72 20.24 4.60
CA PHE A 205 17.46 19.69 5.08
C PHE A 205 17.47 18.16 4.97
N ASN A 206 17.27 17.49 6.11
CA ASN A 206 17.27 16.03 6.23
C ASN A 206 15.96 15.46 6.82
N LYS A 207 15.06 16.30 7.33
CA LYS A 207 13.81 15.86 7.99
C LYS A 207 12.63 15.66 7.02
N GLY A 208 12.90 15.42 5.73
CA GLY A 208 11.85 15.28 4.71
C GLY A 208 10.91 14.12 4.97
N ILE A 209 11.40 13.03 5.55
CA ILE A 209 10.61 11.84 5.89
C ILE A 209 9.42 12.14 6.81
N TRP A 210 9.58 13.04 7.78
CA TRP A 210 8.51 13.38 8.72
C TRP A 210 7.37 14.14 8.05
N ILE A 211 7.71 15.09 7.18
CA ILE A 211 6.72 15.89 6.45
C ILE A 211 6.01 15.00 5.42
N SER A 212 6.77 14.29 4.58
CA SER A 212 6.19 13.43 3.55
C SER A 212 5.48 12.19 4.13
N GLY A 213 5.95 11.66 5.26
CA GLY A 213 5.33 10.53 5.96
C GLY A 213 3.95 10.87 6.51
N ILE A 214 3.84 12.00 7.23
CA ILE A 214 2.53 12.50 7.70
C ILE A 214 1.61 12.79 6.51
N GLY A 215 2.15 13.43 5.45
CA GLY A 215 1.39 13.71 4.25
C GLY A 215 0.84 12.45 3.58
N THR A 216 1.66 11.39 3.50
CA THR A 216 1.27 10.08 2.95
C THR A 216 0.13 9.47 3.75
N ILE A 217 0.19 9.50 5.09
CA ILE A 217 -0.89 8.99 5.96
C ILE A 217 -2.20 9.74 5.67
N CYS A 218 -2.16 11.07 5.57
CA CYS A 218 -3.34 11.88 5.26
C CYS A 218 -3.96 11.52 3.90
N VAL A 219 -3.13 11.36 2.85
CA VAL A 219 -3.61 10.94 1.52
C VAL A 219 -4.22 9.55 1.57
N VAL A 220 -3.54 8.57 2.17
CA VAL A 220 -4.03 7.19 2.25
C VAL A 220 -5.36 7.11 3.00
N LEU A 221 -5.49 7.80 4.14
CA LEU A 221 -6.76 7.87 4.87
C LEU A 221 -7.89 8.47 4.01
N SER A 222 -7.61 9.56 3.30
CA SER A 222 -8.61 10.18 2.42
C SER A 222 -9.04 9.25 1.26
N LEU A 223 -8.12 8.44 0.70
CA LEU A 223 -8.45 7.44 -0.32
C LEU A 223 -9.40 6.37 0.25
N PHE A 224 -9.13 5.83 1.43
CA PHE A 224 -10.01 4.84 2.05
C PHE A 224 -11.36 5.41 2.49
N TRP A 225 -11.41 6.66 2.95
CA TRP A 225 -12.68 7.34 3.21
C TRP A 225 -13.51 7.52 1.94
N MET A 226 -12.87 7.86 0.81
CA MET A 226 -13.57 7.91 -0.49
C MET A 226 -14.09 6.54 -0.94
N ALA A 227 -13.41 5.45 -0.60
CA ALA A 227 -13.86 4.09 -0.91
C ALA A 227 -15.02 3.61 -0.04
N GLY A 228 -15.03 4.00 1.24
CA GLY A 228 -15.95 3.44 2.24
C GLY A 228 -17.17 4.30 2.60
N PHE A 229 -17.10 5.62 2.46
CA PHE A 229 -18.20 6.52 2.87
C PHE A 229 -19.24 6.76 1.77
N ASN A 230 -20.38 7.35 2.17
CA ASN A 230 -21.53 7.70 1.32
C ASN A 230 -22.12 6.52 0.56
N ASP A 231 -22.36 5.41 1.26
CA ASP A 231 -23.01 4.22 0.72
C ASP A 231 -22.30 3.68 -0.52
N THR A 232 -20.97 3.76 -0.52
CA THR A 232 -20.13 3.26 -1.61
C THR A 232 -19.80 1.80 -1.36
N ALA A 233 -19.87 0.98 -2.41
CA ALA A 233 -19.29 -0.35 -2.37
C ALA A 233 -17.77 -0.22 -2.44
N TYR A 234 -17.08 -0.58 -1.35
CA TYR A 234 -15.62 -0.53 -1.27
C TYR A 234 -14.94 -1.61 -2.13
N TYR A 235 -15.71 -2.57 -2.65
CA TYR A 235 -15.22 -3.59 -3.57
C TYR A 235 -16.28 -3.90 -4.64
N PRO A 236 -16.31 -3.13 -5.75
CA PRO A 236 -17.32 -3.30 -6.78
C PRO A 236 -17.04 -4.53 -7.65
N SER A 237 -18.10 -5.26 -7.98
CA SER A 237 -18.02 -6.34 -8.97
C SER A 237 -18.30 -5.81 -10.37
N LEU A 238 -17.49 -6.24 -11.34
CA LEU A 238 -17.66 -5.92 -12.76
C LEU A 238 -18.59 -6.89 -13.49
N LEU A 239 -18.79 -8.10 -12.97
CA LEU A 239 -19.63 -9.13 -13.59
C LEU A 239 -21.09 -9.00 -13.17
N ASP A 240 -21.33 -8.73 -11.88
CA ASP A 240 -22.66 -8.55 -11.33
C ASP A 240 -22.64 -7.45 -10.27
N VAL A 241 -23.38 -6.38 -10.53
CA VAL A 241 -23.38 -5.19 -9.67
C VAL A 241 -23.92 -5.50 -8.28
N GLU A 242 -24.91 -6.41 -8.17
CA GLU A 242 -25.51 -6.80 -6.90
C GLU A 242 -24.56 -7.65 -6.03
N SER A 243 -23.58 -8.31 -6.66
CA SER A 243 -22.49 -9.00 -5.97
C SER A 243 -21.43 -8.05 -5.38
N SER A 244 -21.56 -6.73 -5.54
CA SER A 244 -20.63 -5.74 -4.98
C SER A 244 -20.65 -5.73 -3.45
N LEU A 245 -19.47 -5.52 -2.84
CA LEU A 245 -19.33 -5.52 -1.38
C LEU A 245 -19.31 -4.08 -0.84
N SER A 246 -20.19 -3.83 0.13
CA SER A 246 -20.32 -2.59 0.88
C SER A 246 -20.18 -2.90 2.37
N ILE A 247 -19.89 -1.89 3.19
CA ILE A 247 -19.76 -2.05 4.64
C ILE A 247 -21.04 -2.67 5.26
N ARG A 248 -22.21 -2.45 4.65
CA ARG A 248 -23.50 -2.94 5.17
C ARG A 248 -23.76 -4.42 4.87
N ASN A 249 -23.26 -4.95 3.74
CA ASN A 249 -23.56 -6.32 3.31
C ASN A 249 -22.42 -7.32 3.59
N SER A 250 -21.23 -6.84 3.92
CA SER A 250 -20.03 -7.66 4.18
C SER A 250 -19.42 -7.47 5.57
N SER A 251 -20.15 -6.85 6.51
CA SER A 251 -19.74 -6.75 7.92
C SER A 251 -20.02 -8.03 8.71
N SER A 252 -19.21 -8.27 9.74
CA SER A 252 -19.46 -9.32 10.75
C SER A 252 -20.71 -9.00 11.59
N SER A 253 -21.12 -9.98 12.42
CA SER A 253 -22.21 -9.79 13.39
C SER A 253 -21.87 -8.69 14.41
N GLU A 254 -22.91 -8.10 15.01
CA GLU A 254 -22.77 -7.04 16.03
C GLU A 254 -21.90 -7.49 17.21
N PHE A 255 -22.06 -8.74 17.66
CA PHE A 255 -21.23 -9.31 18.71
C PHE A 255 -19.74 -9.31 18.34
N THR A 256 -19.39 -9.79 17.14
CA THR A 256 -18.01 -9.82 16.67
C THR A 256 -17.45 -8.42 16.49
N LEU A 257 -18.23 -7.48 15.95
CA LEU A 257 -17.81 -6.08 15.80
C LEU A 257 -17.58 -5.41 17.15
N THR A 258 -18.45 -5.65 18.13
CA THR A 258 -18.30 -5.13 19.49
C THR A 258 -17.01 -5.65 20.12
N ALA A 259 -16.76 -6.96 20.05
CA ALA A 259 -15.53 -7.55 20.56
C ALA A 259 -14.27 -6.95 19.90
N MET A 260 -14.26 -6.81 18.57
CA MET A 260 -13.13 -6.23 17.83
C MET A 260 -12.95 -4.73 18.14
N SER A 261 -14.03 -4.00 18.40
CA SER A 261 -13.95 -2.59 18.80
C SER A 261 -13.25 -2.42 20.17
N ILE A 262 -13.53 -3.32 21.12
CA ILE A 262 -12.87 -3.34 22.43
C ILE A 262 -11.38 -3.67 22.27
N VAL A 263 -11.04 -4.70 21.47
CA VAL A 263 -9.64 -5.05 21.19
C VAL A 263 -8.89 -3.91 20.51
N SER A 264 -9.56 -3.14 19.64
CA SER A 264 -8.97 -1.99 18.96
C SER A 264 -8.57 -0.85 19.91
N LEU A 265 -9.08 -0.82 21.16
CA LEU A 265 -8.62 0.11 22.19
C LEU A 265 -7.14 -0.15 22.60
N LEU A 266 -6.55 -1.29 22.22
CA LEU A 266 -5.13 -1.59 22.42
C LEU A 266 -4.21 -0.97 21.34
N ILE A 267 -4.74 -0.38 20.27
CA ILE A 267 -3.94 0.26 19.21
C ILE A 267 -2.96 1.31 19.77
N PRO A 268 -3.33 2.21 20.71
CA PRO A 268 -2.38 3.16 21.29
C PRO A 268 -1.20 2.51 22.01
N PHE A 269 -1.41 1.35 22.65
CA PHE A 269 -0.33 0.59 23.29
C PHE A 269 0.66 0.04 22.26
N VAL A 270 0.15 -0.55 21.18
CA VAL A 270 0.98 -1.03 20.06
C VAL A 270 1.75 0.14 19.43
N LEU A 271 1.10 1.29 19.24
CA LEU A 271 1.76 2.50 18.72
C LEU A 271 2.87 2.99 19.65
N ALA A 272 2.64 3.02 20.96
CA ALA A 272 3.65 3.41 21.95
C ALA A 272 4.89 2.49 21.90
N TYR A 273 4.67 1.18 21.77
CA TYR A 273 5.76 0.22 21.59
C TYR A 273 6.55 0.46 20.29
N ILE A 274 5.87 0.68 19.16
CA ILE A 274 6.52 0.98 17.88
C ILE A 274 7.36 2.26 18.00
N ILE A 275 6.83 3.32 18.61
CA ILE A 275 7.57 4.58 18.85
C ILE A 275 8.80 4.31 19.70
N TYR A 276 8.68 3.53 20.77
CA TYR A 276 9.80 3.19 21.65
C TYR A 276 10.88 2.40 20.89
N ALA A 277 10.50 1.36 20.14
CA ALA A 277 11.42 0.52 19.40
C ALA A 277 12.17 1.33 18.31
N TRP A 278 11.46 2.13 17.52
CA TRP A 278 12.08 2.99 16.51
C TRP A 278 12.98 4.06 17.12
N ARG A 279 12.57 4.65 18.26
CA ARG A 279 13.43 5.61 18.97
C ARG A 279 14.72 4.95 19.50
N ALA A 280 14.66 3.69 19.89
CA ALA A 280 15.85 2.95 20.33
C ALA A 280 16.79 2.65 19.16
N LEU A 281 16.27 2.26 18.00
CA LEU A 281 17.05 1.96 16.79
C LEU A 281 17.65 3.23 16.16
N ASP A 282 16.88 4.31 16.06
CA ASP A 282 17.29 5.56 15.40
C ASP A 282 18.11 6.51 16.30
N ARG A 283 18.43 6.08 17.54
CA ARG A 283 19.17 6.92 18.50
C ARG A 283 20.59 7.21 18.01
N VAL A 284 21.21 6.24 17.35
CA VAL A 284 22.55 6.36 16.76
C VAL A 284 22.39 6.25 15.25
N LYS A 285 22.97 7.20 14.52
CA LYS A 285 22.94 7.16 13.06
C LYS A 285 23.88 6.07 12.57
N ILE A 286 23.44 5.33 11.55
CA ILE A 286 24.25 4.27 10.94
C ILE A 286 25.49 4.91 10.30
N THR A 287 26.67 4.44 10.70
CA THR A 287 27.98 4.86 10.16
C THR A 287 28.69 3.70 9.46
N ALA A 288 29.62 4.01 8.56
CA ALA A 288 30.42 2.99 7.87
C ALA A 288 31.25 2.16 8.87
N GLU A 289 31.81 2.79 9.90
CA GLU A 289 32.59 2.12 10.95
C GLU A 289 31.77 1.12 11.75
N GLU A 290 30.48 1.40 12.01
CA GLU A 290 29.58 0.48 12.69
C GLU A 290 29.29 -0.75 11.83
N ILE A 291 29.10 -0.57 10.52
CA ILE A 291 28.93 -1.68 9.57
C ILE A 291 30.21 -2.51 9.49
N GLU A 292 31.41 -1.93 9.53
CA GLU A 292 32.66 -2.69 9.47
C GLU A 292 32.95 -3.46 10.77
N ASN A 293 32.70 -2.83 11.92
CA ASN A 293 33.02 -3.39 13.25
C ASN A 293 31.98 -4.37 13.79
N THR A 294 30.77 -4.42 13.23
CA THR A 294 29.78 -5.44 13.61
C THR A 294 30.23 -6.81 13.09
N ALA A 295 30.36 -7.78 14.01
CA ALA A 295 30.78 -9.15 13.71
C ALA A 295 29.87 -9.78 12.63
N LYS A 296 30.43 -10.63 11.76
CA LYS A 296 29.66 -11.30 10.69
C LYS A 296 28.48 -12.14 11.23
N GLU A 297 28.58 -12.65 12.46
CA GLU A 297 27.52 -13.41 13.11
C GLU A 297 26.34 -12.53 13.59
N ASP A 298 26.58 -11.25 13.85
CA ASP A 298 25.57 -10.27 14.25
C ASP A 298 25.01 -9.45 13.06
N LYS A 299 25.59 -9.63 11.87
CA LYS A 299 25.07 -9.11 10.60
C LYS A 299 24.01 -10.07 10.08
N TYR A 300 22.76 -9.84 10.48
CA TYR A 300 21.51 -10.46 10.00
C TYR A 300 21.61 -11.46 8.84
#